data_AF-A0A7R8P9P8-F1
#
_entry.id   AF-A0A7R8P9P8-F1
#
_cell.length_a   1.000
_cell.length_b   1.000
_cell.length_c   1.000
_cell.angle_alpha   90.00
_cell.angle_beta   90.00
_cell.angle_gamma   90.00
#
_symmetry.space_group_name_H-M   'P 1'
#
loop_
_entity.id
_entity.type
_entity.pdbx_description
1 polymer ?
#
loop_
_entity_poly.entity_id
_entity_poly.type
_entity_poly.pdbx_seq_one_letter_code
_entity_poly.pdbx_strand_id
1 'polypeptide(L)'
;MGLVSAGGEVAARWLEDPAECAALVLELMAGGELGVDEVLDAAVDGTAVCGLLALGKARTAAIADPSAAAELCLAAVPHFAHAVALASADLG
;
A
#
# COMPACT_ATOMS: atom_id res chain seq x y z
N MET A 1 1.63 -15.67 25.01
CA MET A 1 0.72 -14.64 24.47
C MET A 1 1.54 -13.82 23.50
N GLY A 2 1.65 -14.28 22.25
CA GLY A 2 2.48 -13.60 21.25
C GLY A 2 1.89 -12.23 21.00
N LEU A 3 2.71 -11.18 21.09
CA LEU A 3 2.34 -9.82 20.70
C LEU A 3 2.06 -9.85 19.20
N VAL A 4 0.82 -10.13 18.82
CA VAL A 4 0.36 -9.77 17.49
C VAL A 4 0.43 -8.25 17.48
N SER A 5 1.36 -7.70 16.70
CA SER A 5 1.42 -6.25 16.48
C SER A 5 0.04 -5.80 16.02
N ALA A 6 -0.43 -4.64 16.48
CA ALA A 6 -1.69 -4.06 16.03
C ALA A 6 -1.77 -3.99 14.49
N GLY A 7 -0.62 -3.82 13.82
CA GLY A 7 -0.51 -3.89 12.36
C GLY A 7 -0.85 -5.26 11.76
N GLY A 8 -0.62 -6.36 12.47
CA GLY A 8 -1.00 -7.71 12.05
C GLY A 8 -2.52 -7.94 12.07
N GLU A 9 -3.23 -7.38 13.06
CA GLU A 9 -4.70 -7.46 13.13
C GLU A 9 -5.36 -6.60 12.04
N VAL A 10 -4.81 -5.41 11.79
CA VAL A 10 -5.19 -4.52 10.67
C VAL A 10 -4.98 -5.24 9.33
N ALA A 11 -3.82 -5.86 9.11
CA ALA A 11 -3.54 -6.56 7.85
C ALA A 11 -4.50 -7.72 7.56
N ALA A 12 -4.93 -8.45 8.59
CA ALA A 12 -5.89 -9.56 8.44
C ALA A 12 -7.30 -9.08 8.06
N ARG A 13 -7.77 -7.99 8.69
CA ARG A 13 -9.10 -7.42 8.45
C ARG A 13 -9.25 -6.71 7.10
N TRP A 14 -8.15 -6.22 6.52
CA TRP A 14 -8.18 -5.47 5.25
C TRP A 14 -8.87 -6.24 4.12
N LEU A 15 -8.68 -7.56 4.04
CA LEU A 15 -9.28 -8.37 2.98
C LEU A 15 -10.78 -8.65 3.21
N GLU A 16 -11.25 -8.58 4.44
CA GLU A 16 -12.62 -8.94 4.82
C GLU A 16 -13.54 -7.72 4.85
N ASP A 17 -13.10 -6.65 5.53
CA ASP A 17 -13.83 -5.40 5.63
C ASP A 17 -12.89 -4.18 5.65
N PRO A 18 -12.61 -3.59 4.47
CA PRO A 18 -11.87 -2.34 4.32
C PRO A 18 -12.32 -1.18 5.21
N ALA A 19 -13.64 -1.04 5.41
CA ALA A 19 -14.20 0.10 6.12
C ALA A 19 -13.99 -0.05 7.63
N GLU A 20 -14.21 -1.27 8.14
CA GLU A 20 -13.91 -1.60 9.52
C GLU A 20 -12.41 -1.53 9.81
N CYS A 21 -11.57 -1.97 8.88
CA CYS A 21 -10.12 -1.88 8.99
C CYS A 21 -9.64 -0.41 9.07
N ALA A 22 -10.21 0.47 8.24
CA ALA A 22 -9.91 1.90 8.31
C ALA A 22 -10.36 2.53 9.65
N ALA A 23 -11.51 2.12 10.18
CA ALA A 23 -11.97 2.56 11.50
C ALA A 23 -11.02 2.11 12.62
N LEU A 24 -10.54 0.86 12.56
CA LEU A 24 -9.57 0.32 13.52
C LEU A 24 -8.23 1.08 13.48
N VAL A 25 -7.70 1.40 12.30
CA VAL A 25 -6.48 2.21 12.16
C VAL A 25 -6.66 3.58 12.82
N LEU A 26 -7.81 4.24 12.61
CA LEU A 26 -8.10 5.53 13.24
C LEU A 26 -8.21 5.43 14.77
N GLU A 27 -8.81 4.36 15.28
CA GLU A 27 -8.90 4.08 16.71
C GLU A 27 -7.50 3.87 17.33
N LEU A 28 -6.67 3.04 16.71
CA LEU A 28 -5.30 2.77 17.17
C LEU A 28 -4.42 4.02 17.15
N MET A 29 -4.56 4.87 16.11
CA MET A 29 -3.91 6.16 16.06
C MET A 29 -4.38 7.10 17.18
N ALA A 30 -5.68 7.14 17.46
CA ALA A 30 -6.23 7.97 18.54
C ALA A 30 -5.76 7.48 19.93
N GLY A 31 -5.54 6.18 20.08
CA GLY A 31 -4.97 5.55 21.29
C GLY A 31 -3.45 5.69 21.42
N GLY A 32 -2.74 6.11 20.37
CA GLY A 32 -1.27 6.17 20.33
C GLY A 32 -0.61 4.78 20.23
N GLU A 33 -1.39 3.75 19.92
CA GLU A 33 -0.94 2.37 19.71
C GLU A 33 -0.36 2.17 18.30
N LEU A 34 -0.62 3.13 17.41
CA LEU A 34 -0.09 3.18 16.05
C LEU A 34 0.36 4.61 15.73
N GLY A 35 1.63 4.76 15.34
CA GLY A 35 2.22 6.05 14.96
C GLY A 35 1.71 6.57 13.62
N VAL A 36 1.69 7.89 13.43
CA VAL A 36 1.39 8.49 12.12
C VAL A 36 2.47 8.10 11.10
N ASP A 37 3.72 8.09 11.54
CA ASP A 37 4.90 7.62 10.80
C ASP A 37 4.75 6.14 10.41
N GLU A 38 4.34 5.28 11.35
CA GLU A 38 4.10 3.86 11.07
C GLU A 38 3.00 3.63 10.03
N VAL A 39 1.94 4.46 10.04
CA VAL A 39 0.87 4.43 9.03
C VAL A 39 1.37 4.91 7.67
N LEU A 40 2.16 5.98 7.64
CA LEU A 40 2.72 6.53 6.40
C LEU A 40 3.71 5.54 5.77
N ASP A 41 4.59 4.93 6.55
CA ASP A 41 5.51 3.87 6.10
C ASP A 41 4.74 2.70 5.47
N ALA A 42 3.72 2.19 6.16
CA ALA A 42 2.89 1.10 5.64
C ALA A 42 2.16 1.48 4.34
N ALA A 43 1.70 2.74 4.24
CA ALA A 43 1.04 3.25 3.04
C ALA A 43 2.03 3.43 1.86
N VAL A 44 3.26 3.89 2.12
CA VAL A 44 4.35 3.96 1.14
C VAL A 44 4.67 2.57 0.61
N ASP A 45 4.89 1.60 1.50
CA ASP A 45 5.19 0.22 1.11
C ASP A 45 4.05 -0.41 0.30
N GLY A 46 2.80 -0.26 0.75
CA GLY A 46 1.63 -0.81 0.06
C GLY A 46 1.45 -0.23 -1.35
N THR A 47 1.68 1.07 -1.51
CA THR A 47 1.54 1.74 -2.81
C THR A 47 2.71 1.41 -3.75
N ALA A 48 3.93 1.30 -3.23
CA ALA A 48 5.07 0.81 -3.99
C ALA A 48 4.85 -0.64 -4.48
N VAL A 49 4.34 -1.53 -3.62
CA VAL A 49 4.00 -2.91 -3.98
C VAL A 49 2.94 -2.96 -5.08
N CYS A 50 1.90 -2.12 -5.03
CA CYS A 50 0.90 -2.02 -6.10
C CYS A 50 1.53 -1.66 -7.45
N GLY A 51 2.45 -0.68 -7.47
CA GLY A 51 3.20 -0.32 -8.67
C GLY A 51 4.06 -1.46 -9.20
N LEU A 52 4.78 -2.16 -8.32
CA LEU A 52 5.60 -3.32 -8.69
C LEU A 52 4.77 -4.48 -9.24
N LEU A 53 3.58 -4.73 -8.69
CA LEU A 53 2.64 -5.73 -9.21
C LEU A 53 2.16 -5.38 -10.62
N ALA A 54 1.87 -4.09 -10.89
CA ALA A 54 1.51 -3.63 -12.23
C ALA A 54 2.66 -3.83 -13.23
N LEU A 55 3.91 -3.52 -12.85
CA LEU A 55 5.09 -3.80 -13.66
C LEU A 55 5.34 -5.30 -13.87
N GLY A 56 5.08 -6.13 -12.86
CA GLY A 56 5.15 -7.60 -12.98
C GLY A 56 4.16 -8.14 -14.01
N LYS A 57 2.94 -7.59 -14.04
CA LYS A 57 1.94 -7.88 -15.08
C LYS A 57 2.42 -7.39 -16.45
N ALA A 58 2.97 -6.18 -16.54
CA ALA A 58 3.50 -5.62 -17.79
C ALA A 58 4.61 -6.51 -18.37
N ARG A 59 5.55 -6.97 -17.55
CA ARG A 59 6.61 -7.90 -17.95
C ARG A 59 6.05 -9.19 -18.54
N THR A 60 4.99 -9.73 -17.94
CA THR A 60 4.33 -10.95 -18.42
C THR A 60 3.61 -10.70 -19.74
N ALA A 61 2.92 -9.56 -19.86
CA ALA A 61 2.19 -9.18 -21.07
C ALA A 61 3.13 -8.89 -22.26
N ALA A 62 4.32 -8.34 -22.01
CA ALA A 62 5.25 -7.91 -23.06
C ALA A 62 5.68 -9.02 -24.03
N ILE A 63 5.59 -10.29 -23.61
CA ILE A 63 5.91 -11.46 -24.44
C ILE A 63 4.89 -11.63 -25.56
N ALA A 64 3.62 -11.33 -25.31
CA ALA A 64 2.50 -11.57 -26.22
C ALA A 64 1.90 -10.29 -26.80
N ASP A 65 1.88 -9.21 -26.02
CA ASP A 65 1.28 -7.92 -26.37
C ASP A 65 2.08 -6.75 -25.76
N PRO A 66 3.04 -6.19 -26.53
CA PRO A 66 3.83 -5.04 -26.11
C PRO A 66 2.98 -3.78 -25.85
N SER A 67 1.85 -3.61 -26.52
CA SER A 67 0.96 -2.47 -26.32
C SER A 67 0.24 -2.59 -24.98
N ALA A 68 -0.31 -3.76 -24.65
CA ALA A 68 -0.87 -4.00 -23.31
C ALA A 68 0.18 -3.87 -22.21
N ALA A 69 1.42 -4.27 -22.46
CA ALA A 69 2.51 -4.06 -21.51
C ALA A 69 2.80 -2.57 -21.27
N ALA A 70 2.78 -1.73 -22.32
CA ALA A 70 2.97 -0.29 -22.18
C ALA A 70 1.85 0.36 -21.34
N GLU A 71 0.59 -0.02 -21.56
CA GLU A 71 -0.54 0.44 -20.74
C GLU A 71 -0.38 0.05 -19.27
N LEU A 72 0.06 -1.17 -18.98
CA LEU A 72 0.32 -1.62 -17.62
C LEU A 72 1.49 -0.88 -16.96
N CYS A 73 2.52 -0.51 -17.73
CA CYS A 73 3.60 0.37 -17.25
C CYS A 73 3.06 1.77 -16.90
N LEU A 74 2.20 2.35 -17.74
CA LEU A 74 1.55 3.63 -17.45
C LEU A 74 0.66 3.55 -16.21
N ALA A 75 -0.07 2.44 -16.05
CA ALA A 75 -0.89 2.19 -14.87
C ALA A 75 -0.08 2.05 -13.56
N ALA A 76 1.22 1.73 -13.64
CA ALA A 76 2.10 1.68 -12.47
C ALA A 76 2.50 3.08 -11.96
N VAL A 77 2.59 4.07 -12.85
CA VAL A 77 3.03 5.45 -12.54
C VAL A 77 2.26 6.10 -11.38
N PRO A 78 0.91 6.10 -11.33
CA PRO A 78 0.19 6.75 -10.23
C PRO A 78 0.47 6.10 -8.87
N HIS A 79 0.75 4.80 -8.81
CA HIS A 79 1.11 4.12 -7.57
C HIS A 79 2.45 4.63 -7.02
N PHE A 80 3.47 4.74 -7.86
CA PHE A 80 4.76 5.28 -7.45
C PHE A 80 4.70 6.79 -7.13
N ALA A 81 3.90 7.56 -7.87
CA ALA A 81 3.68 8.97 -7.56
C ALA A 81 3.04 9.15 -6.18
N HIS A 82 2.09 8.27 -5.83
CA HIS A 82 1.46 8.28 -4.50
C HIS A 82 2.43 7.84 -3.40
N ALA A 83 3.23 6.81 -3.62
CA ALA A 83 4.27 6.38 -2.69
C ALA A 83 5.26 7.53 -2.37
N VAL A 84 5.71 8.25 -3.41
CA VAL A 84 6.61 9.41 -3.24
C VAL A 84 5.92 10.55 -2.49
N ALA A 85 4.64 10.82 -2.77
CA ALA A 85 3.89 11.86 -2.08
C ALA A 85 3.74 11.55 -0.58
N LEU A 86 3.44 10.29 -0.24
CA LEU A 86 3.32 9.83 1.16
C LEU A 86 4.67 9.91 1.87
N ALA A 87 5.75 9.39 1.26
CA ALA A 87 7.08 9.46 1.84
C ALA A 87 7.57 10.91 2.02
N SER A 88 7.18 11.82 1.12
CA SER A 88 7.49 13.25 1.26
C SER A 88 6.72 13.91 2.39
N ALA A 89 5.49 13.45 2.66
CA ALA A 89 4.68 13.96 3.77
C ALA A 89 5.23 13.54 5.13
N ASP A 90 5.85 12.35 5.22
CA ASP A 90 6.48 11.85 6.44
C ASP A 90 7.77 12.61 6.82
N LEU A 91 8.43 13.22 5.83
CA LEU A 91 9.63 14.03 6.04
C LEU A 91 9.36 15.47 6.54
N GLY A 92 8.09 15.91 6.58
CA GLY A 92 7.69 17.30 6.85
C GLY A 92 7.04 17.49 8.22
#